data_AF-A0A7C7UCR4-F1
#
_entry.id   AF-A0A7C7UCR4-F1
#
_cell.length_a   1.000
_cell.length_b   1.000
_cell.length_c   1.000
_cell.angle_alpha   90.00
_cell.angle_beta   90.00
_cell.angle_gamma   90.00
#
_symmetry.space_group_name_H-M   'P 1'
#
loop_
_entity.id
_entity.type
_entity.pdbx_description
1 polymer ?
#
loop_
_entity_poly.entity_id
_entity_poly.type
_entity_poly.pdbx_seq_one_letter_code
_entity_poly.pdbx_strand_id
1 'polypeptide(L)'
;MLVVMAKTQRKGLGTVIATVIFIFIMLFTVSNLYMWYFNRLDEYNQALEQMLQFEEERANERVRIVSAYPDTDGTLILNLANYGSTTAHLVHLWVNNEKYPMDIYLEPGSSLEYDTGVGLEIGEEYEIKVVSERGSIDSFHLALTIDARLNLIAPGAVYFGQEFTVLLLVTNVEDYSYPYNVEPTLTWTGVSPTLVEGPIPPSVSLLPPQSTAAFRWKLEAPSTTGTINFTGSFKVAGQESDITDPAST
;
A
#
# COMPACT_ATOMS: atom_id res chain seq x y z
N MET A 1 19.04 -40.92 -110.12
CA MET A 1 18.47 -41.64 -108.96
C MET A 1 19.08 -41.02 -107.71
N LEU A 2 18.33 -40.20 -106.98
CA LEU A 2 18.79 -39.58 -105.72
C LEU A 2 17.61 -39.65 -104.75
N VAL A 3 17.74 -40.54 -103.77
CA VAL A 3 16.71 -40.79 -102.74
C VAL A 3 16.78 -39.66 -101.73
N VAL A 4 15.71 -38.86 -101.65
CA VAL A 4 15.53 -37.86 -100.58
C VAL A 4 15.02 -38.60 -99.35
N MET A 5 15.87 -38.70 -98.33
CA MET A 5 15.54 -39.28 -97.03
C MET A 5 14.86 -38.21 -96.17
N ALA A 6 13.56 -38.34 -95.92
CA ALA A 6 12.80 -37.43 -95.07
C ALA A 6 13.25 -37.56 -93.60
N LYS A 7 13.81 -36.48 -93.04
CA LYS A 7 14.20 -36.40 -91.63
C LYS A 7 13.03 -35.84 -90.81
N THR A 8 12.28 -36.71 -90.15
CA THR A 8 11.15 -36.33 -89.29
C THR A 8 11.62 -35.50 -88.10
N GLN A 9 11.27 -34.22 -88.05
CA GLN A 9 11.62 -33.31 -86.96
C GLN A 9 10.67 -33.49 -85.75
N ARG A 10 11.18 -34.00 -84.63
CA ARG A 10 10.51 -33.95 -83.31
C ARG A 10 10.69 -32.55 -82.69
N LYS A 11 9.87 -31.57 -83.09
CA LYS A 11 9.98 -30.16 -82.65
C LYS A 11 8.93 -29.68 -81.62
N GLY A 12 8.32 -30.58 -80.85
CA GLY A 12 7.34 -30.21 -79.82
C GLY A 12 7.68 -30.67 -78.39
N LEU A 13 8.63 -31.60 -78.21
CA LEU A 13 8.83 -32.26 -76.91
C LEU A 13 9.52 -31.35 -75.87
N GLY A 14 10.48 -30.52 -76.30
CA GLY A 14 11.25 -29.64 -75.40
C GLY A 14 10.40 -28.55 -74.76
N THR A 15 9.47 -27.97 -75.51
CA THR A 15 8.53 -26.96 -74.99
C THR A 15 7.59 -27.58 -73.96
N VAL A 16 7.07 -28.79 -74.23
CA VAL A 16 6.20 -29.51 -73.29
C VAL A 16 6.94 -29.82 -71.99
N ILE A 17 8.17 -30.33 -72.06
CA ILE A 17 8.99 -30.63 -70.88
C ILE A 17 9.28 -29.36 -70.08
N ALA A 18 9.65 -28.25 -70.74
CA ALA A 18 9.92 -26.98 -70.08
C ALA A 18 8.68 -26.42 -69.37
N THR A 19 7.50 -26.51 -70.00
CA THR A 19 6.24 -26.07 -69.36
C THR A 19 5.88 -26.89 -68.14
N VAL A 20 6.08 -28.21 -68.19
CA VAL A 20 5.81 -29.10 -67.05
C VAL A 20 6.75 -28.77 -65.89
N ILE A 21 8.05 -28.61 -66.16
CA ILE A 21 9.04 -28.24 -65.14
C ILE A 21 8.72 -26.86 -64.55
N PHE A 22 8.35 -25.89 -65.38
CA PHE A 22 7.97 -24.56 -64.93
C PHE A 22 6.76 -24.60 -63.99
N ILE A 23 5.73 -25.39 -64.33
CA ILE A 23 4.56 -25.58 -63.47
C ILE A 23 4.97 -26.20 -62.13
N PHE A 24 5.86 -27.19 -62.12
CA PHE A 24 6.36 -27.78 -60.87
C PHE A 24 7.12 -26.78 -60.00
N ILE A 25 8.01 -25.97 -60.60
CA ILE A 25 8.75 -24.93 -59.87
C ILE A 25 7.79 -23.88 -59.33
N MET A 26 6.80 -23.47 -60.13
CA MET A 26 5.77 -22.52 -59.71
C MET A 26 4.96 -23.07 -58.53
N LEU A 27 4.49 -24.32 -58.60
CA LEU A 27 3.74 -24.94 -57.52
C LEU A 27 4.60 -25.08 -56.25
N PHE A 28 5.86 -25.47 -56.39
CA PHE A 28 6.77 -25.58 -55.26
C PHE A 28 7.01 -24.23 -54.60
N THR A 29 7.30 -23.17 -55.37
CA THR A 29 7.54 -21.83 -54.84
C THR A 29 6.28 -21.23 -54.19
N VAL A 30 5.11 -21.38 -54.82
CA VAL A 30 3.83 -20.95 -54.24
C VAL A 30 3.51 -21.71 -52.95
N SER A 31 3.71 -23.03 -52.93
CA SER A 31 3.49 -23.84 -51.73
C SER A 31 4.39 -23.41 -50.57
N ASN A 32 5.67 -23.14 -50.83
CA ASN A 32 6.60 -22.67 -49.80
C ASN A 32 6.24 -21.26 -49.31
N LEU A 33 5.87 -20.35 -50.23
CA LEU A 33 5.43 -19.00 -49.87
C LEU A 33 4.15 -19.02 -49.04
N TYR A 34 3.22 -19.91 -49.38
CA TYR A 34 1.98 -20.10 -48.64
C TYR A 34 2.26 -20.62 -47.23
N MET A 35 3.10 -21.65 -47.08
CA MET A 35 3.50 -22.14 -45.76
C MET A 35 4.15 -21.04 -44.90
N TRP A 36 5.02 -20.21 -45.47
CA TRP A 36 5.61 -19.08 -44.76
C TRP A 36 4.55 -18.06 -44.29
N TYR A 37 3.60 -17.71 -45.17
CA TYR A 37 2.52 -16.79 -44.85
C TYR A 37 1.62 -17.32 -43.72
N PHE A 38 1.25 -18.61 -43.77
CA PHE A 38 0.43 -19.25 -42.74
C PHE A 38 1.14 -19.31 -41.39
N ASN A 39 2.40 -19.74 -41.37
CA ASN A 39 3.18 -19.75 -40.13
C ASN A 39 3.24 -18.35 -39.49
N ARG A 40 3.38 -17.30 -40.32
CA ARG A 40 3.42 -15.92 -39.80
C ARG A 40 2.05 -15.44 -39.28
N LEU A 41 0.97 -15.89 -39.90
CA LEU A 41 -0.39 -15.59 -39.46
C LEU A 41 -0.73 -16.32 -38.14
N ASP A 42 -0.30 -17.57 -38.00
CA ASP A 42 -0.47 -18.36 -36.78
C ASP A 42 0.31 -17.74 -35.61
N GLU A 43 1.57 -17.33 -35.82
CA GLU A 43 2.37 -16.61 -34.82
C GLU A 43 1.68 -15.32 -34.35
N TYR A 44 1.10 -14.56 -35.29
CA TYR A 44 0.38 -13.32 -34.97
C TYR A 44 -0.87 -13.59 -34.12
N ASN A 45 -1.67 -14.59 -34.49
CA ASN A 45 -2.88 -14.95 -33.76
C ASN A 45 -2.56 -15.44 -32.34
N GLN A 46 -1.52 -16.28 -32.19
CA GLN A 46 -1.07 -16.74 -30.87
C GLN A 46 -0.61 -15.59 -29.98
N ALA A 47 0.17 -14.65 -30.52
CA ALA A 47 0.60 -13.48 -29.77
C ALA A 47 -0.60 -12.59 -29.36
N LEU A 48 -1.57 -12.42 -30.25
CA LEU A 48 -2.79 -11.67 -29.96
C LEU A 48 -3.61 -12.32 -28.83
N GLU A 49 -3.81 -13.64 -28.89
CA GLU A 49 -4.53 -14.38 -27.84
C GLU A 49 -3.83 -14.26 -26.48
N GLN A 50 -2.50 -14.38 -26.43
CA GLN A 50 -1.72 -14.20 -25.20
C GLN A 50 -1.83 -12.78 -24.64
N MET A 51 -1.79 -11.76 -25.50
CA MET A 51 -1.97 -10.37 -25.09
C MET A 51 -3.37 -10.15 -24.51
N LEU A 52 -4.41 -10.70 -25.15
CA LEU A 52 -5.79 -10.60 -24.66
C LEU A 52 -5.97 -11.28 -23.30
N GLN A 53 -5.42 -12.49 -23.13
CA GLN A 53 -5.45 -13.19 -21.83
C GLN A 53 -4.72 -12.38 -20.74
N PHE A 54 -3.54 -11.86 -21.04
CA PHE A 54 -2.79 -11.04 -20.09
C PHE A 54 -3.53 -9.76 -19.71
N GLU A 55 -4.14 -9.06 -20.68
CA GLU A 55 -4.94 -7.87 -20.42
C GLU A 55 -6.19 -8.18 -19.59
N GLU A 56 -6.85 -9.30 -19.85
CA GLU A 56 -7.98 -9.79 -19.05
C GLU A 56 -7.55 -10.10 -17.62
N GLU A 57 -6.46 -10.83 -17.43
CA GLU A 57 -5.91 -11.12 -16.11
C GLU A 57 -5.52 -9.85 -15.36
N ARG A 58 -4.86 -8.89 -16.04
CA ARG A 58 -4.49 -7.61 -15.45
C ARG A 58 -5.72 -6.77 -15.06
N ALA A 59 -6.77 -6.78 -15.88
CA ALA A 59 -8.01 -6.07 -15.56
C ALA A 59 -8.77 -6.74 -14.39
N ASN A 60 -8.62 -8.05 -14.24
CA ASN A 60 -9.22 -8.85 -13.17
C ASN A 60 -8.37 -8.91 -11.89
N GLU A 61 -7.13 -8.42 -11.91
CA GLU A 61 -6.29 -8.22 -10.74
C GLU A 61 -6.59 -6.83 -10.14
N ARG A 62 -7.25 -6.80 -8.98
CA ARG A 62 -7.65 -5.55 -8.32
C ARG A 62 -7.18 -5.55 -6.89
N VAL A 63 -5.90 -5.27 -6.69
CA VAL A 63 -5.32 -5.11 -5.35
C VAL A 63 -5.49 -3.69 -4.87
N ARG A 64 -5.79 -3.54 -3.58
CA ARG A 64 -5.89 -2.24 -2.92
C ARG A 64 -5.25 -2.27 -1.53
N ILE A 65 -4.63 -1.16 -1.15
CA ILE A 65 -4.22 -0.86 0.21
C ILE A 65 -5.47 -0.36 0.96
N VAL A 66 -5.96 -1.17 1.89
CA VAL A 66 -7.14 -0.85 2.71
C VAL A 66 -6.77 0.17 3.78
N SER A 67 -5.63 -0.03 4.43
CA SER A 67 -5.04 0.90 5.38
C SER A 67 -3.53 0.69 5.47
N ALA A 68 -2.83 1.74 5.89
CA ALA A 68 -1.42 1.72 6.22
C ALA A 68 -1.23 2.48 7.53
N TYR A 69 -0.44 1.94 8.45
CA TYR A 69 -0.14 2.58 9.73
C TYR A 69 1.21 2.11 10.27
N PRO A 70 1.87 2.91 11.12
CA PRO A 70 3.05 2.48 11.87
C PRO A 70 2.67 1.53 13.02
N ASP A 71 3.50 0.54 13.29
CA ASP A 71 3.46 -0.27 14.51
C ASP A 71 4.10 0.48 15.70
N THR A 72 4.13 -0.12 16.89
CA THR A 72 4.75 0.45 18.10
C THR A 72 6.21 0.83 17.91
N ASP A 73 6.92 0.11 17.03
CA ASP A 73 8.33 0.35 16.73
C ASP A 73 8.53 1.36 15.57
N GLY A 74 7.43 1.92 15.03
CA GLY A 74 7.46 2.84 13.89
C GLY A 74 7.56 2.14 12.53
N THR A 75 7.51 0.81 12.49
CA THR A 75 7.57 0.04 11.24
C THR A 75 6.23 0.10 10.51
N LEU A 76 6.27 0.31 9.19
CA LEU A 76 5.08 0.38 8.35
C LEU A 76 4.39 -0.99 8.23
N ILE A 77 3.12 -1.03 8.64
CA ILE A 77 2.19 -2.15 8.44
C ILE A 77 1.21 -1.81 7.32
N LEU A 78 1.01 -2.75 6.40
CA LEU A 78 0.07 -2.61 5.30
C LEU A 78 -1.05 -3.64 5.40
N ASN A 79 -2.29 -3.17 5.29
CA ASN A 79 -3.44 -4.03 5.07
C ASN A 79 -3.81 -4.04 3.60
N LEU A 80 -3.56 -5.17 2.93
CA LEU A 80 -3.75 -5.35 1.51
C LEU A 80 -4.98 -6.23 1.28
N ALA A 81 -5.79 -5.91 0.27
CA ALA A 81 -6.93 -6.73 -0.12
C ALA A 81 -7.00 -6.90 -1.64
N ASN A 82 -7.33 -8.10 -2.09
CA ASN A 82 -7.57 -8.38 -3.50
C ASN A 82 -9.08 -8.45 -3.76
N TYR A 83 -9.61 -7.41 -4.40
CA TYR A 83 -11.00 -7.33 -4.85
C TYR A 83 -11.20 -7.88 -6.27
N GLY A 84 -10.14 -8.42 -6.87
CA GLY A 84 -10.14 -9.04 -8.17
C GLY A 84 -10.67 -10.48 -8.15
N SER A 85 -10.82 -11.07 -9.33
CA SER A 85 -11.17 -12.49 -9.49
C SER A 85 -9.95 -13.36 -9.76
N THR A 86 -8.76 -12.78 -9.88
CA THR A 86 -7.49 -13.46 -10.14
C THR A 86 -6.52 -13.24 -8.97
N THR A 87 -5.74 -14.26 -8.62
CA THR A 87 -4.69 -14.15 -7.59
C THR A 87 -3.66 -13.11 -8.01
N ALA A 88 -3.38 -12.18 -7.11
CA ALA A 88 -2.39 -11.14 -7.33
C ALA A 88 -1.04 -11.54 -6.75
N HIS A 89 0.04 -11.28 -7.48
CA HIS A 89 1.39 -11.48 -7.00
C HIS A 89 2.08 -10.12 -6.90
N LEU A 90 2.36 -9.70 -5.67
CA LEU A 90 2.93 -8.41 -5.34
C LEU A 90 4.44 -8.51 -5.25
N VAL A 91 5.12 -7.76 -6.10
CA VAL A 91 6.57 -7.88 -6.32
C VAL A 91 7.35 -6.70 -5.77
N HIS A 92 6.72 -5.51 -5.70
CA HIS A 92 7.40 -4.30 -5.25
C HIS A 92 6.50 -3.43 -4.38
N LEU A 93 7.10 -2.92 -3.30
CA LEU A 93 6.60 -1.85 -2.48
C LEU A 93 7.43 -0.60 -2.75
N TRP A 94 6.78 0.54 -2.91
CA TRP A 94 7.44 1.84 -2.97
C TRP A 94 7.03 2.70 -1.78
N VAL A 95 7.98 3.35 -1.13
CA VAL A 95 7.76 4.32 -0.05
C VAL A 95 8.60 5.55 -0.37
N ASN A 96 7.98 6.71 -0.61
CA ASN A 96 8.67 7.97 -0.92
C ASN A 96 9.79 7.84 -1.97
N ASN A 97 9.51 7.12 -3.06
CA ASN A 97 10.42 6.79 -4.18
C ASN A 97 11.51 5.75 -3.89
N GLU A 98 11.62 5.24 -2.67
CA GLU A 98 12.46 4.07 -2.39
C GLU A 98 11.70 2.78 -2.71
N LYS A 99 12.39 1.81 -3.32
CA LYS A 99 11.82 0.55 -3.79
C LYS A 99 12.27 -0.61 -2.91
N TYR A 100 11.31 -1.33 -2.37
CA TYR A 100 11.52 -2.54 -1.58
C TYR A 100 10.99 -3.77 -2.33
N PRO A 101 11.74 -4.89 -2.33
CA PRO A 101 11.24 -6.14 -2.87
C PRO A 101 10.12 -6.70 -2.00
N MET A 102 9.14 -7.31 -2.64
CA MET A 102 8.02 -8.00 -2.02
C MET A 102 7.82 -9.33 -2.76
N ASP A 103 7.32 -10.34 -2.05
CA ASP A 103 6.98 -11.64 -2.63
C ASP A 103 5.74 -12.16 -1.90
N ILE A 104 4.57 -11.64 -2.28
CA ILE A 104 3.29 -11.92 -1.63
C ILE A 104 2.27 -12.33 -2.66
N TYR A 105 1.59 -13.44 -2.40
CA TYR A 105 0.44 -13.90 -3.17
C TYR A 105 -0.85 -13.61 -2.41
N LEU A 106 -1.77 -12.89 -3.06
CA LEU A 106 -3.05 -12.49 -2.48
C LEU A 106 -4.20 -13.11 -3.28
N GLU A 107 -4.89 -14.07 -2.67
CA GLU A 107 -6.00 -14.79 -3.30
C GLU A 107 -7.22 -13.87 -3.51
N PRO A 108 -8.07 -14.15 -4.51
CA PRO A 108 -9.31 -13.39 -4.74
C PRO A 108 -10.18 -13.30 -3.49
N GLY A 109 -10.59 -12.09 -3.12
CA GLY A 109 -11.45 -11.82 -1.96
C GLY A 109 -10.75 -11.93 -0.59
N SER A 110 -9.45 -12.20 -0.57
CA SER A 110 -8.65 -12.26 0.66
C SER A 110 -8.04 -10.91 1.02
N SER A 111 -7.71 -10.76 2.31
CA SER A 111 -6.92 -9.65 2.84
C SER A 111 -5.76 -10.16 3.69
N LEU A 112 -4.64 -9.45 3.65
CA LEU A 112 -3.42 -9.77 4.39
C LEU A 112 -2.88 -8.51 5.09
N GLU A 113 -2.54 -8.67 6.36
CA GLU A 113 -1.69 -7.71 7.09
C GLU A 113 -0.22 -8.09 6.84
N TYR A 114 0.56 -7.14 6.37
CA TYR A 114 1.96 -7.34 6.03
C TYR A 114 2.84 -6.30 6.72
N ASP A 115 3.78 -6.79 7.54
CA ASP A 115 4.86 -5.99 8.10
C ASP A 115 5.95 -5.81 7.03
N THR A 116 6.19 -4.55 6.67
CA THR A 116 7.14 -4.20 5.62
C THR A 116 8.59 -4.16 6.09
N GLY A 117 8.84 -4.07 7.40
CA GLY A 117 10.17 -3.80 7.96
C GLY A 117 10.71 -2.38 7.66
N VAL A 118 9.93 -1.52 6.99
CA VAL A 118 10.34 -0.15 6.68
C VAL A 118 10.01 0.76 7.87
N GLY A 119 11.03 1.39 8.44
CA GLY A 119 10.85 2.36 9.51
C GLY A 119 10.29 3.68 8.98
N LEU A 120 9.31 4.23 9.69
CA LEU A 120 8.74 5.54 9.43
C LEU A 120 9.17 6.54 10.52
N GLU A 121 9.30 7.80 10.13
CA GLU A 121 9.68 8.90 10.99
C GLU A 121 8.49 9.85 11.22
N ILE A 122 8.34 10.31 12.45
CA ILE A 122 7.33 11.31 12.81
C ILE A 122 7.67 12.66 12.17
N GLY A 123 6.64 13.38 11.71
CA GLY A 123 6.73 14.67 11.05
C GLY A 123 6.81 14.58 9.53
N GLU A 124 6.94 13.38 8.97
CA GLU A 124 7.06 13.14 7.54
C GLU A 124 5.73 12.66 6.92
N GLU A 125 5.59 12.89 5.62
CA GLU A 125 4.49 12.37 4.81
C GLU A 125 5.01 11.29 3.87
N TYR A 126 4.24 10.22 3.71
CA TYR A 126 4.59 9.03 2.96
C TYR A 126 3.60 8.77 1.82
N GLU A 127 4.14 8.63 0.61
CA GLU A 127 3.43 8.05 -0.52
C GLU A 127 3.85 6.58 -0.66
N ILE A 128 2.91 5.69 -0.36
CA ILE A 128 3.10 4.25 -0.39
C ILE A 128 2.46 3.71 -1.68
N LYS A 129 3.18 2.89 -2.45
CA LYS A 129 2.62 2.24 -3.63
C LYS A 129 2.93 0.75 -3.63
N VAL A 130 1.94 -0.06 -3.94
CA VAL A 130 2.08 -1.50 -4.10
C VAL A 130 1.94 -1.85 -5.56
N VAL A 131 2.87 -2.65 -6.08
CA VAL A 131 2.96 -3.00 -7.50
C VAL A 131 2.93 -4.52 -7.67
N SER A 132 2.01 -5.00 -8.51
CA SER A 132 1.92 -6.41 -8.89
C SER A 132 2.83 -6.76 -10.07
N GLU A 133 3.08 -8.06 -10.27
CA GLU A 133 3.83 -8.57 -11.42
C GLU A 133 3.17 -8.23 -12.76
N ARG A 134 1.83 -8.15 -12.79
CA ARG A 134 1.06 -7.82 -14.00
C ARG A 134 0.92 -6.31 -14.21
N GLY A 135 1.47 -5.50 -13.32
CA GLY A 135 1.54 -4.04 -13.44
C GLY A 135 0.33 -3.29 -12.88
N SER A 136 -0.48 -3.92 -12.03
CA SER A 136 -1.45 -3.20 -11.21
C SER A 136 -0.71 -2.39 -10.15
N ILE A 137 -1.11 -1.13 -9.96
CA ILE A 137 -0.52 -0.23 -8.97
C ILE A 137 -1.65 0.40 -8.17
N ASP A 138 -1.53 0.33 -6.84
CA ASP A 138 -2.37 1.09 -5.92
C ASP A 138 -1.50 1.97 -5.03
N SER A 139 -2.02 3.12 -4.64
CA SER A 139 -1.30 4.14 -3.87
C SER A 139 -2.06 4.55 -2.62
N PHE A 140 -1.35 4.71 -1.52
CA PHE A 140 -1.87 5.16 -0.24
C PHE A 140 -1.03 6.33 0.28
N HIS A 141 -1.68 7.37 0.76
CA HIS A 141 -1.02 8.50 1.40
C HIS A 141 -1.15 8.37 2.92
N LEU A 142 -0.01 8.41 3.61
CA LEU A 142 0.09 8.30 5.06
C LEU A 142 0.87 9.50 5.59
N ALA A 143 0.28 10.26 6.50
CA ALA A 143 0.98 11.33 7.21
C ALA A 143 1.31 10.88 8.63
N LEU A 144 2.48 11.22 9.15
CA LEU A 144 2.83 10.99 10.56
C LEU A 144 2.98 12.32 11.30
N THR A 145 1.98 13.18 11.19
CA THR A 145 1.98 14.52 11.78
C THR A 145 1.44 14.51 13.22
N ILE A 146 1.98 15.39 14.06
CA ILE A 146 1.51 15.61 15.44
C ILE A 146 0.53 16.78 15.43
N ASP A 147 -0.72 16.54 15.03
CA ASP A 147 -1.82 17.48 15.27
C ASP A 147 -2.96 16.79 16.02
N ALA A 148 -3.34 17.39 17.15
CA ALA A 148 -4.38 16.87 18.01
C ALA A 148 -5.04 17.99 18.80
N ARG A 149 -6.31 17.77 19.15
CA ARG A 149 -7.01 18.60 20.13
C ARG A 149 -6.88 17.96 21.51
N LEU A 150 -6.45 18.76 22.48
CA LEU A 150 -6.45 18.39 23.89
C LEU A 150 -7.69 18.94 24.60
N ASN A 151 -8.22 18.15 25.54
CA ASN A 151 -9.15 18.62 26.55
C ASN A 151 -8.75 18.03 27.90
N LEU A 152 -8.40 18.88 28.86
CA LEU A 152 -8.04 18.53 30.22
C LEU A 152 -9.22 18.83 31.15
N ILE A 153 -9.65 17.82 31.88
CA ILE A 153 -10.81 17.88 32.77
C ILE A 153 -10.34 17.58 34.18
N ALA A 154 -10.55 18.54 35.07
CA ALA A 154 -10.29 18.42 36.49
C ALA A 154 -11.53 18.90 37.28
N PRO A 155 -11.78 18.39 38.49
CA PRO A 155 -12.89 18.85 39.33
C PRO A 155 -12.70 20.32 39.74
N GLY A 156 -13.79 21.07 39.91
CA GLY A 156 -13.70 22.49 40.26
C GLY A 156 -13.37 22.80 41.73
N ALA A 157 -13.46 21.81 42.62
CA ALA A 157 -13.03 21.89 44.02
C ALA A 157 -12.88 20.48 44.59
N VAL A 158 -11.92 20.29 45.50
CA VAL A 158 -11.67 19.03 46.21
C VAL A 158 -11.40 19.31 47.69
N TYR A 159 -11.80 18.38 48.56
CA TYR A 159 -11.52 18.48 50.00
C TYR A 159 -10.16 17.87 50.35
N PHE A 160 -9.58 18.27 51.48
CA PHE A 160 -8.29 17.73 51.94
C PHE A 160 -8.30 16.20 52.09
N GLY A 161 -7.26 15.54 51.58
CA GLY A 161 -7.14 14.08 51.61
C GLY A 161 -8.16 13.35 50.74
N GLN A 162 -8.96 14.06 49.94
CA GLN A 162 -9.87 13.44 48.98
C GLN A 162 -9.09 12.99 47.75
N GLU A 163 -9.32 11.76 47.32
CA GLU A 163 -8.87 11.28 46.02
C GLU A 163 -9.77 11.84 44.91
N PHE A 164 -9.16 12.33 43.84
CA PHE A 164 -9.85 12.86 42.68
C PHE A 164 -9.17 12.43 41.39
N THR A 165 -9.88 12.59 40.27
CA THR A 165 -9.43 12.16 38.96
C THR A 165 -9.26 13.35 38.04
N VAL A 166 -8.13 13.41 37.36
CA VAL A 166 -7.87 14.30 36.22
C VAL A 166 -7.90 13.46 34.96
N LEU A 167 -8.61 13.93 33.94
CA LEU A 167 -8.77 13.25 32.66
C LEU A 167 -8.21 14.12 31.54
N LEU A 168 -7.26 13.59 30.77
CA LEU A 168 -6.78 14.21 29.53
C LEU A 168 -7.37 13.44 28.35
N LEU A 169 -8.04 14.15 27.45
CA LEU A 169 -8.52 13.62 26.18
C LEU A 169 -7.62 14.15 25.08
N VAL A 170 -7.01 13.23 24.31
CA VAL A 170 -6.19 13.53 23.14
C VAL A 170 -6.98 13.09 21.91
N THR A 171 -7.45 14.03 21.09
CA THR A 171 -8.22 13.74 19.89
C THR A 171 -7.38 14.00 18.64
N ASN A 172 -7.13 12.97 17.83
CA ASN A 172 -6.54 13.15 16.52
C ASN A 172 -7.56 13.86 15.60
N VAL A 173 -7.17 14.99 15.03
CA VAL A 173 -8.05 15.83 14.20
C VAL A 173 -7.80 15.65 12.70
N GLU A 174 -6.75 14.92 12.35
CA GLU A 174 -6.33 14.70 10.97
C GLU A 174 -7.08 13.51 10.35
N ASP A 175 -7.22 13.56 9.02
CA ASP A 175 -7.93 12.53 8.25
C ASP A 175 -7.03 11.37 7.82
N TYR A 176 -5.71 11.61 7.75
CA TYR A 176 -4.72 10.64 7.25
C TYR A 176 -3.51 10.49 8.18
N SER A 177 -3.58 11.02 9.40
CA SER A 177 -2.52 10.87 10.40
C SER A 177 -2.76 9.68 11.31
N TYR A 178 -1.70 8.89 11.54
CA TYR A 178 -1.72 7.75 12.46
C TYR A 178 -0.59 7.87 13.50
N PRO A 179 -0.69 8.81 14.47
CA PRO A 179 0.28 8.90 15.56
C PRO A 179 0.38 7.58 16.33
N TYR A 180 1.60 7.14 16.59
CA TYR A 180 1.87 5.92 17.36
C TYR A 180 2.66 6.21 18.63
N ASN A 181 2.56 5.28 19.58
CA ASN A 181 3.10 5.41 20.93
C ASN A 181 2.79 6.78 21.56
N VAL A 182 1.51 7.09 21.67
CA VAL A 182 1.01 8.33 22.27
C VAL A 182 1.08 8.23 23.79
N GLU A 183 1.97 9.00 24.39
CA GLU A 183 2.22 9.01 25.83
C GLU A 183 1.75 10.34 26.44
N PRO A 184 0.82 10.33 27.42
CA PRO A 184 0.35 11.55 28.03
C PRO A 184 1.34 12.06 29.09
N THR A 185 1.43 13.38 29.22
CA THR A 185 2.18 14.04 30.28
C THR A 185 1.25 14.98 31.03
N LEU A 186 1.25 14.88 32.36
CA LEU A 186 0.52 15.78 33.24
C LEU A 186 1.51 16.47 34.16
N THR A 187 1.51 17.80 34.13
CA THR A 187 2.28 18.62 35.06
C THR A 187 1.32 19.48 35.88
N TRP A 188 1.76 19.91 37.05
CA TRP A 188 0.97 20.79 37.90
C TRP A 188 1.84 21.84 38.60
N THR A 189 1.22 22.96 38.92
CA THR A 189 1.83 24.07 39.68
C THR A 189 0.86 24.57 40.76
N GLY A 190 1.37 25.30 41.76
CA GLY A 190 0.59 25.76 42.91
C GLY A 190 0.77 24.84 44.12
N VAL A 191 -0.32 24.41 44.75
CA VAL A 191 -0.25 23.39 45.80
C VAL A 191 -0.03 22.01 45.17
N SER A 192 0.82 21.18 45.78
CA SER A 192 1.25 19.91 45.19
C SER A 192 0.32 18.76 45.63
N PRO A 193 -0.52 18.20 44.73
CA PRO A 193 -1.20 16.94 45.00
C PRO A 193 -0.20 15.78 45.06
N THR A 194 -0.63 14.68 45.70
CA THR A 194 0.11 13.42 45.66
C THR A 194 -0.42 12.56 44.51
N LEU A 195 0.46 12.06 43.66
CA LEU A 195 0.09 11.09 42.62
C LEU A 195 -0.19 9.73 43.28
N VAL A 196 -1.44 9.26 43.17
CA VAL A 196 -1.86 7.95 43.67
C VAL A 196 -1.69 6.90 42.57
N GLU A 197 -2.15 7.21 41.36
CA GLU A 197 -2.15 6.29 40.22
C GLU A 197 -2.18 7.05 38.89
N GLY A 198 -1.61 6.49 37.83
CA GLY A 198 -1.71 7.01 36.47
C GLY A 198 -0.37 7.45 35.86
N PRO A 199 -0.33 7.69 34.54
CA PRO A 199 -1.46 7.63 33.60
C PRO A 199 -1.99 6.22 33.36
N ILE A 200 -3.32 6.07 33.22
CA ILE A 200 -3.95 4.83 32.74
C ILE A 200 -4.81 5.13 31.51
N PRO A 201 -4.55 4.47 30.36
CA PRO A 201 -3.37 3.65 30.08
C PRO A 201 -2.07 4.48 30.11
N PRO A 202 -0.88 3.87 30.27
CA PRO A 202 0.39 4.60 30.26
C PRO A 202 0.75 5.15 28.88
N SER A 203 0.32 4.48 27.82
CA SER A 203 0.43 4.93 26.44
C SER A 203 -0.68 4.32 25.60
N VAL A 204 -0.90 4.87 24.40
CA VAL A 204 -1.75 4.29 23.36
C VAL A 204 -0.85 3.96 22.17
N SER A 205 -0.85 2.70 21.73
CA SER A 205 0.02 2.22 20.67
C SER A 205 -0.23 2.91 19.34
N LEU A 206 -1.51 3.18 19.02
CA LEU A 206 -1.92 3.82 17.77
C LEU A 206 -3.17 4.67 18.02
N LEU A 207 -3.19 5.90 17.50
CA LEU A 207 -4.32 6.81 17.56
C LEU A 207 -4.87 7.07 16.15
N PRO A 208 -5.87 6.30 15.67
CA PRO A 208 -6.42 6.47 14.32
C PRO A 208 -6.97 7.88 14.02
N PRO A 209 -7.14 8.25 12.75
CA PRO A 209 -7.83 9.47 12.32
C PRO A 209 -9.18 9.66 13.03
N GLN A 210 -9.47 10.91 13.42
CA GLN A 210 -10.74 11.30 14.05
C GLN A 210 -11.09 10.55 15.35
N SER A 211 -10.11 9.90 16.01
CA SER A 211 -10.32 9.14 17.24
C SER A 211 -9.78 9.87 18.48
N THR A 212 -10.28 9.48 19.65
CA THR A 212 -9.90 10.08 20.94
C THR A 212 -9.32 9.04 21.90
N ALA A 213 -8.12 9.29 22.39
CA ALA A 213 -7.55 8.61 23.54
C ALA A 213 -7.90 9.34 24.84
N ALA A 214 -8.14 8.58 25.90
CA ALA A 214 -8.47 9.12 27.21
C ALA A 214 -7.48 8.58 28.25
N PHE A 215 -6.81 9.49 28.95
CA PHE A 215 -5.81 9.20 29.95
C PHE A 215 -6.25 9.72 31.31
N ARG A 216 -6.22 8.86 32.33
CA ARG A 216 -6.63 9.24 33.69
C ARG A 216 -5.47 9.21 34.67
N TRP A 217 -5.46 10.19 35.56
CA TRP A 217 -4.63 10.20 36.77
C TRP A 217 -5.52 10.29 37.99
N LYS A 218 -5.18 9.49 39.00
CA LYS A 218 -5.76 9.53 40.34
C LYS A 218 -4.79 10.28 41.23
N LEU A 219 -5.26 11.38 41.81
CA LEU A 219 -4.49 12.27 42.66
C LEU A 219 -5.16 12.38 44.03
N GLU A 220 -4.38 12.67 45.06
CA GLU A 220 -4.88 12.99 46.40
C GLU A 220 -4.66 14.47 46.70
N ALA A 221 -5.71 15.13 47.19
CA ALA A 221 -5.69 16.55 47.51
C ALA A 221 -4.74 16.84 48.70
N PRO A 222 -3.90 17.88 48.60
CA PRO A 222 -2.94 18.22 49.64
C PRO A 222 -3.64 18.67 50.93
N SER A 223 -2.92 18.66 52.05
CA SER A 223 -3.41 19.16 53.35
C SER A 223 -3.36 20.68 53.50
N THR A 224 -3.06 21.41 52.42
CA THR A 224 -2.90 22.86 52.38
C THR A 224 -3.93 23.48 51.45
N THR A 225 -4.59 24.56 51.87
CA THR A 225 -5.48 25.34 51.00
C THR A 225 -4.70 26.02 49.88
N GLY A 226 -5.18 25.89 48.65
CA GLY A 226 -4.64 26.61 47.49
C GLY A 226 -5.28 26.10 46.20
N THR A 227 -4.77 26.60 45.08
CA THR A 227 -5.19 26.18 43.73
C THR A 227 -4.12 25.30 43.13
N ILE A 228 -4.55 24.22 42.47
CA ILE A 228 -3.72 23.35 41.64
C ILE A 228 -4.00 23.73 40.19
N ASN A 229 -2.98 24.17 39.46
CA ASN A 229 -3.09 24.38 38.02
C ASN A 229 -2.44 23.20 37.31
N PHE A 230 -3.22 22.44 36.56
CA PHE A 230 -2.79 21.34 35.73
C PHE A 230 -2.49 21.82 34.31
N THR A 231 -1.45 21.25 33.72
CA THR A 231 -1.14 21.39 32.29
C THR A 231 -0.94 19.99 31.72
N GLY A 232 -1.79 19.63 30.75
CA GLY A 232 -1.70 18.38 30.01
C GLY A 232 -0.96 18.60 28.69
N SER A 233 -0.06 17.68 28.36
CA SER A 233 0.59 17.55 27.05
C SER A 233 0.68 16.06 26.68
N PHE A 234 1.25 15.76 25.52
CA PHE A 234 1.49 14.38 25.10
C PHE A 234 2.74 14.30 24.22
N LYS A 235 3.30 13.10 24.13
CA LYS A 235 4.37 12.72 23.22
C LYS A 235 3.85 11.74 22.18
N VAL A 236 4.46 11.75 21.00
CA VAL A 236 4.25 10.74 19.95
C VAL A 236 5.62 10.18 19.61
N ALA A 237 5.79 8.86 19.73
CA ALA A 237 7.07 8.18 19.49
C ALA A 237 8.28 8.86 20.19
N GLY A 238 8.07 9.41 21.38
CA GLY A 238 9.09 10.11 22.17
C GLY A 238 9.33 11.59 21.82
N GLN A 239 8.71 12.12 20.76
CA GLN A 239 8.70 13.56 20.47
C GLN A 239 7.56 14.27 21.21
N GLU A 240 7.89 15.34 21.95
CA GLU A 240 6.90 16.18 22.63
C GLU A 240 6.02 16.93 21.62
N SER A 241 4.71 16.96 21.89
CA SER A 241 3.81 17.88 21.22
C SER A 241 3.95 19.29 21.80
N ASP A 242 3.92 20.30 20.92
CA ASP A 242 3.81 21.70 21.32
C ASP A 242 2.37 22.06 21.83
N ILE A 243 1.44 21.11 21.79
CA ILE A 243 0.04 21.31 22.17
C ILE A 243 -0.10 21.09 23.68
N THR A 244 -0.66 22.09 24.37
CA THR A 244 -0.93 22.04 25.81
C THR A 244 -2.36 22.50 26.11
N ASP A 245 -2.96 21.96 27.18
CA ASP A 245 -4.25 22.42 27.68
C ASP A 245 -4.21 22.62 29.20
N PRO A 246 -4.50 23.83 29.72
CA PRO A 246 -4.52 24.10 31.15
C PRO A 246 -5.89 23.84 31.79
N ALA A 247 -5.90 23.32 33.01
CA ALA A 247 -7.09 23.21 33.87
C ALA A 247 -6.73 23.60 35.32
N SER A 248 -7.72 23.98 36.13
CA SER A 248 -7.48 24.31 37.54
C SER A 248 -8.52 23.73 38.48
N THR A 249 -8.07 23.43 39.70
CA THR A 249 -8.84 22.83 40.79
C THR A 249 -8.51 23.51 42.12
#